data_AF-A0A232FLM7-F1
#
_entry.id   AF-A0A232FLM7-F1
#
_cell.length_a   1.000
_cell.length_b   1.000
_cell.length_c   1.000
_cell.angle_alpha   90.00
_cell.angle_beta   90.00
_cell.angle_gamma   90.00
#
_symmetry.space_group_name_H-M   'P 1'
#
loop_
_entity.id
_entity.type
_entity.pdbx_description
1 polymer ?
#
loop_
_entity_poly.entity_id
_entity_poly.type
_entity_poly.pdbx_seq_one_letter_code
_entity_poly.pdbx_strand_id
1 'polypeptide(L)'
;MKMSSISTTVKPNEVKREEFRKYLEHHGVMDALTTVLVSLYEENERPDDALEYIRKHFAVNDVLKPDSASEVESLKRDLAEAKSQIAELQEKLNKKESENAA
;
A
#
# COMPACT_ATOMS: atom_id res chain seq x y z
N MET A 1 -31.09 35.80 19.00
CA MET A 1 -30.24 35.00 18.09
C MET A 1 -28.78 35.25 18.47
N LYS A 2 -28.19 34.41 19.33
CA LYS A 2 -26.76 34.50 19.67
C LYS A 2 -26.05 33.45 18.84
N MET A 3 -25.45 33.89 17.74
CA MET A 3 -24.55 33.08 16.93
C MET A 3 -23.31 32.80 17.77
N SER A 4 -23.19 31.60 18.33
CA SER A 4 -21.96 31.15 18.96
C SER A 4 -21.02 30.72 17.84
N SER A 5 -20.07 31.59 17.52
CA SER A 5 -18.97 31.25 16.63
C SER A 5 -18.08 30.23 17.34
N ILE A 6 -18.16 28.97 16.91
CA ILE A 6 -17.13 27.96 17.18
C ILE A 6 -15.85 28.44 16.49
N SER A 7 -14.99 29.08 17.26
CA SER A 7 -13.60 29.32 16.86
C SER A 7 -12.82 28.09 17.29
N THR A 8 -12.77 27.08 16.42
CA THR A 8 -11.88 25.93 16.59
C THR A 8 -10.45 26.43 16.44
N THR A 9 -9.86 26.86 17.54
CA THR A 9 -8.43 27.13 17.64
C THR A 9 -7.71 25.79 17.65
N VAL A 10 -7.52 25.22 16.47
CA VAL A 10 -6.70 24.02 16.28
C VAL A 10 -5.30 24.36 16.76
N LYS A 11 -4.86 23.74 17.86
CA LYS A 11 -3.52 24.01 18.40
C LYS A 11 -2.50 23.47 17.39
N PRO A 12 -1.35 24.13 17.16
CA PRO A 12 -0.31 23.65 16.24
C PRO A 12 0.12 22.19 16.51
N ASN A 13 0.02 21.74 17.77
CA ASN A 13 0.28 20.36 18.17
C ASN A 13 -0.80 19.37 17.72
N GLU A 14 -2.05 19.80 17.59
CA GLU A 14 -3.14 18.95 17.10
C GLU A 14 -3.02 18.71 15.60
N VAL A 15 -2.60 19.73 14.84
CA VAL A 15 -2.31 19.59 13.39
C VAL A 15 -1.22 18.54 13.15
N LYS A 16 -0.08 18.64 13.85
CA LYS A 16 1.02 17.68 13.72
C LYS A 16 0.62 16.25 14.10
N ARG A 17 -0.20 16.10 15.14
CA ARG A 17 -0.72 14.79 15.56
C ARG A 17 -1.66 14.20 14.53
N GLU A 18 -2.50 15.02 13.92
CA GLU A 18 -3.43 14.61 12.89
C GLU A 18 -2.69 14.22 11.59
N GLU A 19 -1.70 15.00 11.17
CA GLU A 19 -0.84 14.65 10.03
C GLU A 19 -0.11 13.32 10.25
N PHE A 20 0.42 13.09 11.46
CA PHE A 20 1.07 11.82 11.78
C PHE A 20 0.08 10.66 11.81
N ARG A 21 -1.13 10.85 12.34
CA ARG A 21 -2.19 9.83 12.29
C ARG A 21 -2.54 9.47 10.85
N LYS A 22 -2.77 10.47 9.99
CA LYS A 22 -3.06 10.27 8.57
C LYS A 22 -1.91 9.57 7.85
N TYR A 23 -0.67 9.88 8.20
CA TYR A 23 0.49 9.16 7.68
C TYR A 23 0.44 7.67 8.03
N LEU A 24 0.18 7.32 9.30
CA LEU A 24 0.08 5.93 9.74
C LEU A 24 -1.08 5.18 9.08
N GLU A 25 -2.24 5.84 8.93
CA GLU A 25 -3.40 5.29 8.22
C GLU A 25 -3.10 5.08 6.73
N HIS A 26 -2.54 6.08 6.05
CA HIS A 26 -2.23 6.00 4.63
C HIS A 26 -1.22 4.90 4.29
N HIS A 27 -0.29 4.60 5.20
CA HIS A 27 0.71 3.55 5.02
C HIS A 27 0.28 2.20 5.63
N GLY A 28 -0.99 2.04 6.03
CA GLY A 28 -1.54 0.78 6.52
C GLY A 28 -1.04 0.35 7.91
N VAL A 29 -0.32 1.20 8.64
CA VAL A 29 0.24 0.87 9.96
C VAL A 29 -0.87 0.65 11.00
N MET A 30 -1.94 1.45 10.92
CA MET A 30 -3.09 1.32 11.83
C MET A 30 -3.85 0.01 11.61
N ASP A 31 -4.03 -0.39 10.35
CA ASP A 31 -4.68 -1.66 10.00
C ASP A 31 -3.83 -2.83 10.46
N ALA A 32 -2.50 -2.76 10.26
CA ALA A 32 -1.57 -3.76 10.72
C ALA A 32 -1.61 -4.00 12.24
N LEU A 33 -1.60 -2.90 13.01
CA LEU A 33 -1.75 -2.94 14.47
C LEU A 33 -3.09 -3.54 14.86
N THR A 34 -4.16 -3.17 14.17
CA THR A 34 -5.51 -3.68 14.44
C THR A 34 -5.58 -5.19 14.20
N THR A 35 -5.08 -5.69 13.07
CA THR A 35 -5.07 -7.11 12.75
C THR A 35 -4.31 -7.92 13.80
N VAL A 36 -3.10 -7.51 14.19
CA VAL A 36 -2.32 -8.24 15.19
C VAL A 36 -3.01 -8.26 16.56
N LEU A 37 -3.64 -7.15 16.96
CA LEU A 37 -4.39 -7.09 18.22
C LEU A 37 -5.66 -7.94 18.18
N VAL A 38 -6.36 -8.00 17.04
CA VAL A 38 -7.51 -8.91 16.85
C VAL A 38 -7.05 -10.36 16.92
N SER A 39 -5.96 -10.73 16.23
CA SER A 39 -5.41 -12.09 16.30
C SER A 39 -4.97 -12.48 17.72
N LEU A 40 -4.46 -11.52 18.51
CA LEU A 40 -4.15 -11.77 19.92
C LEU A 40 -5.42 -11.92 20.78
N TYR A 41 -6.49 -11.18 20.46
CA TYR A 41 -7.77 -11.25 21.16
C TYR A 41 -8.53 -12.56 20.87
N GLU A 42 -8.47 -13.03 19.63
CA GLU A 42 -9.13 -14.26 19.19
C GLU A 42 -8.43 -15.53 19.69
N GLU A 43 -7.21 -15.39 20.24
CA GLU A 43 -6.43 -16.56 20.59
C GLU A 43 -6.98 -17.29 21.82
N ASN A 44 -7.32 -18.56 21.62
CA ASN A 44 -8.01 -19.37 22.63
C ASN A 44 -7.16 -19.58 23.89
N GLU A 45 -5.85 -19.71 23.72
CA GLU A 45 -4.87 -19.73 24.80
C GLU A 45 -4.06 -18.44 24.76
N ARG A 46 -4.19 -17.61 25.80
CA ARG A 46 -3.43 -16.37 25.87
C ARG A 46 -1.94 -16.70 25.98
N PRO A 47 -1.08 -16.14 25.11
CA PRO A 47 0.34 -16.38 25.21
C PRO A 47 0.88 -15.81 26.53
N ASP A 48 1.79 -16.56 27.15
CA ASP A 48 2.47 -16.13 28.38
C ASP A 48 3.24 -14.81 28.17
N ASP A 49 3.78 -14.60 26.96
CA ASP A 49 4.38 -13.34 26.53
C ASP A 49 3.64 -12.73 25.32
N ALA A 50 2.71 -11.83 25.62
CA ALA A 50 1.95 -11.10 24.61
C ALA A 50 2.82 -10.17 23.74
N LEU A 51 3.93 -9.63 24.27
CA LEU A 51 4.80 -8.75 23.50
C LEU A 51 5.62 -9.55 22.50
N GLU A 52 6.10 -10.74 22.89
CA GLU A 52 6.77 -11.66 21.97
C GLU A 52 5.80 -12.13 20.86
N TYR A 53 4.55 -12.44 21.21
CA TYR A 53 3.51 -12.78 20.24
C TYR A 53 3.31 -11.68 19.19
N ILE A 54 3.11 -10.43 19.65
CA ILE A 54 2.96 -9.26 18.76
C ILE A 54 4.19 -9.11 17.86
N ARG A 55 5.40 -9.21 18.41
CA ARG A 55 6.65 -9.06 17.64
C ARG A 55 6.76 -10.11 16.53
N LYS A 56 6.40 -11.37 16.80
CA LYS A 56 6.39 -12.44 15.80
C LYS A 56 5.31 -12.21 14.75
N HIS A 57 4.09 -11.86 15.16
CA HIS A 57 2.98 -11.66 14.22
C HIS A 57 3.18 -10.45 13.32
N PHE A 58 3.87 -9.40 13.77
CA PHE A 58 4.29 -8.31 12.89
C PHE A 58 5.35 -8.71 11.86
N ALA A 59 6.23 -9.66 12.19
CA ALA A 59 7.30 -10.11 11.29
C ALA A 59 6.84 -11.18 10.29
N VAL A 60 5.84 -11.99 10.67
CA VAL A 60 5.39 -13.16 9.91
C VAL A 60 4.15 -12.87 9.09
N ASN A 61 3.22 -12.04 9.59
CA ASN A 61 2.06 -11.69 8.78
C ASN A 61 2.50 -10.79 7.63
N ASP A 62 2.07 -11.19 6.43
CA ASP A 62 2.27 -10.51 5.14
C ASP A 62 1.79 -9.05 5.10
N VAL A 63 1.25 -8.55 6.22
CA VAL A 63 0.83 -7.19 6.50
C VAL A 63 1.96 -6.16 6.29
N LEU A 64 3.22 -6.55 6.45
CA LEU A 64 4.39 -5.72 6.09
C LEU A 64 5.03 -6.09 4.76
N LYS A 65 4.56 -7.13 4.06
CA LYS A 65 4.86 -7.20 2.63
C LYS A 65 3.98 -6.15 1.99
N PRO A 66 4.57 -5.10 1.43
CA PRO A 66 3.75 -4.11 0.77
C PRO A 66 2.97 -4.83 -0.35
N ASP A 67 1.72 -4.42 -0.58
CA ASP A 67 0.96 -4.75 -1.80
C ASP A 67 1.80 -4.57 -3.08
N SER A 68 2.89 -3.79 -2.98
CA SER A 68 3.96 -3.71 -3.96
C SER A 68 4.54 -5.04 -4.41
N ALA A 69 4.48 -6.16 -3.68
CA ALA A 69 4.96 -7.43 -4.25
C ALA A 69 4.04 -7.90 -5.40
N SER A 70 2.73 -7.89 -5.17
CA SER A 70 1.70 -8.22 -6.17
C SER A 70 1.66 -7.17 -7.29
N GLU A 71 1.73 -5.89 -6.92
CA GLU A 71 1.73 -4.78 -7.87
C GLU A 71 3.03 -4.71 -8.68
N VAL A 72 4.19 -5.05 -8.11
CA VAL A 72 5.45 -5.18 -8.87
C VAL A 72 5.37 -6.36 -9.83
N GLU A 73 4.73 -7.47 -9.46
CA GLU A 73 4.51 -8.57 -10.39
C GLU A 73 3.54 -8.20 -11.52
N SER A 74 2.46 -7.47 -11.23
CA SER A 74 1.53 -7.00 -12.28
C SER A 74 2.23 -6.00 -13.19
N LEU A 75 2.92 -5.00 -12.64
CA LEU A 75 3.69 -4.01 -13.40
C LEU A 75 4.79 -4.66 -14.26
N LYS A 76 5.43 -5.73 -13.79
CA LYS A 76 6.40 -6.50 -14.59
C LYS A 76 5.74 -7.22 -15.76
N ARG A 77 4.53 -7.78 -15.58
CA ARG A 77 3.75 -8.38 -16.68
C ARG A 77 3.35 -7.34 -17.72
N ASP A 78 2.77 -6.22 -17.27
CA ASP A 78 2.31 -5.15 -18.16
C ASP A 78 3.48 -4.57 -18.98
N LEU A 79 4.65 -4.41 -18.35
CA LEU A 79 5.87 -3.94 -19.01
C LEU A 79 6.38 -4.96 -20.05
N ALA A 80 6.32 -6.26 -19.75
CA ALA A 80 6.70 -7.31 -20.70
C ALA A 80 5.76 -7.35 -21.91
N GLU A 81 4.45 -7.23 -21.69
CA GLU A 81 3.44 -7.19 -22.75
C GLU A 81 3.61 -5.96 -23.64
N ALA A 82 3.74 -4.77 -23.05
CA ALA A 82 3.97 -3.54 -23.79
C ALA A 82 5.25 -3.61 -24.65
N LYS A 83 6.34 -4.19 -24.13
CA LYS A 83 7.57 -4.40 -24.90
C LYS A 83 7.36 -5.35 -26.07
N SER A 84 6.59 -6.43 -25.89
CA SER A 84 6.28 -7.37 -26.97
C SER A 84 5.46 -6.70 -28.07
N GLN A 85 4.46 -5.90 -27.70
CA GLN A 85 3.65 -5.15 -28.66
C GLN A 85 4.47 -4.12 -29.44
N ILE A 86 5.38 -3.41 -28.77
CA ILE A 86 6.30 -2.47 -29.42
C ILE A 86 7.17 -3.20 -30.46
N ALA A 87 7.75 -4.35 -30.10
CA ALA A 87 8.58 -5.13 -31.02
C ALA A 87 7.81 -5.61 -32.25
N GLU A 88 6.60 -6.15 -32.07
CA GLU A 88 5.74 -6.55 -33.19
C GLU A 88 5.37 -5.38 -34.10
N LEU A 89 5.02 -4.23 -33.53
CA LEU A 89 4.63 -3.05 -34.29
C LEU A 89 5.82 -2.49 -35.09
N GLN A 90 7.01 -2.50 -34.50
CA GLN A 90 8.25 -2.11 -35.19
C GLN A 90 8.57 -3.04 -36.36
N GLU A 91 8.41 -4.36 -36.18
CA GLU A 91 8.64 -5.33 -37.26
C GLU A 91 7.65 -5.14 -38.41
N LYS A 92 6.36 -4.92 -38.09
CA LYS A 92 5.31 -4.63 -39.07
C LYS A 92 5.57 -3.33 -39.83
N LEU A 93 6.06 -2.29 -39.15
CA LEU A 93 6.45 -1.01 -39.77
C LEU A 93 7.61 -1.20 -40.74
N ASN A 94 8.68 -1.84 -40.30
CA ASN A 94 9.86 -2.09 -41.14
C ASN A 94 9.51 -2.91 -42.38
N LYS A 95 8.66 -3.93 -42.23
CA LYS A 95 8.19 -4.74 -43.36
C LYS A 95 7.40 -3.89 -44.36
N LYS A 96 6.44 -3.09 -43.89
CA LYS A 96 5.67 -2.19 -44.76
C LYS A 96 6.54 -1.14 -45.44
N GLU A 97 7.53 -0.58 -44.76
CA GLU A 97 8.49 0.37 -45.36
C GLU A 97 9.33 -0.30 -46.45
N SER A 98 9.76 -1.55 -46.24
CA SER A 98 10.49 -2.31 -47.25
C SER A 98 9.62 -2.69 -48.47
N GLU A 99 8.33 -2.94 -48.27
CA GLU A 99 7.36 -3.21 -49.34
C GLU A 99 6.96 -1.95 -50.11
N ASN A 100 7.00 -0.78 -49.47
CA ASN A 100 6.66 0.51 -50.11
C ASN A 100 7.87 1.15 -50.83
N ALA A 101 9.09 0.71 -50.51
CA ALA A 101 10.34 1.18 -51.11
C ALA A 101 10.82 0.31 -52.30
N ALA A 102 10.16 -0.82 -52.57
CA ALA A 102 10.39 -1.72 -53.70
C ALA A 102 9.37 -1.50 -54.82
#